data_AF-A0A8D0CXE7-F1
#
_entry.id   AF-A0A8D0CXE7-F1
#
_cell.length_a   1.000
_cell.length_b   1.000
_cell.length_c   1.000
_cell.angle_alpha   90.00
_cell.angle_beta   90.00
_cell.angle_gamma   90.00
#
_symmetry.space_group_name_H-M   'P 1'
#
loop_
_entity.id
_entity.type
_entity.pdbx_description
1 polymer ?
#
loop_
_entity_poly.entity_id
_entity_poly.type
_entity_poly.pdbx_seq_one_letter_code
_entity_poly.pdbx_strand_id
1 'polypeptide(L)'
;MKIAAFNAKNLGMKKVTDKLVVKHLTKIMSRYSVVVILEVMDTSGKAMEKLLKELNKNSSNRDRPYSMKASGQLGRDTYKERFVCFYREADVTLKDCYQYEDNQVGDLDAFAREPFVLRFSCPSTLVKDLVLIPVHTKPDDSLKELDELHDVVDAIRKKWKTDNIMILGDFNADGRYLSKKKKDKIRISSAPYHWLIADDVDTTSSNCNDNTYDRIVVYGQSMLDTIVPGSAKAFNFQTEFKLTDNEALSISDHYPVEVELKTSQKQKLKMLERRLPPCSKIRSGCAHTMSLKKACRSPSLCYCSTVHASERRPPALPLHATMAPFI
;
A
#
# COMPACT_ATOMS: atom_id res chain seq x y z
N MET A 1 -9.16 -0.57 -1.27
CA MET A 1 -8.59 0.62 -0.58
C MET A 1 -7.09 0.43 -0.55
N LYS A 2 -6.30 1.42 -0.97
CA LYS A 2 -4.86 1.24 -1.14
C LYS A 2 -4.07 1.86 0.02
N ILE A 3 -3.13 1.12 0.56
CA ILE A 3 -2.26 1.52 1.67
C ILE A 3 -0.81 1.42 1.21
N ALA A 4 0.04 2.32 1.67
CA ALA A 4 1.47 2.24 1.41
C ALA A 4 2.32 2.69 2.60
N ALA A 5 3.56 2.23 2.62
CA ALA A 5 4.65 2.84 3.37
C ALA A 5 5.71 3.33 2.38
N PHE A 6 6.35 4.45 2.70
CA PHE A 6 7.36 5.04 1.84
C PHE A 6 8.46 5.71 2.66
N ASN A 7 9.66 5.14 2.65
CA ASN A 7 10.84 5.89 3.05
C ASN A 7 11.11 6.96 1.99
N ALA A 8 10.92 8.23 2.38
CA ALA A 8 11.08 9.38 1.48
C ALA A 8 12.47 10.05 1.62
N LYS A 9 13.42 9.41 2.29
CA LYS A 9 14.82 9.81 2.52
C LYS A 9 14.99 11.25 2.98
N ASN A 10 15.32 11.48 4.24
CA ASN A 10 15.58 12.81 4.79
C ASN A 10 14.50 13.84 4.38
N LEU A 11 13.22 13.47 4.47
CA LEU A 11 12.14 14.31 4.01
C LEU A 11 11.95 15.49 4.97
N GLY A 12 12.41 16.66 4.53
CA GLY A 12 12.28 17.92 5.26
C GLY A 12 12.06 19.11 4.33
N MET A 13 12.33 20.32 4.83
CA MET A 13 11.99 21.56 4.13
C MET A 13 12.62 21.64 2.72
N LYS A 14 13.89 21.23 2.58
CA LYS A 14 14.62 21.23 1.29
C LYS A 14 13.89 20.45 0.20
N LYS A 15 13.33 19.28 0.53
CA LYS A 15 12.61 18.43 -0.44
C LYS A 15 11.24 18.99 -0.78
N VAL A 16 10.50 19.49 0.21
CA VAL A 16 9.12 20.00 -0.03
C VAL A 16 9.10 21.38 -0.69
N THR A 17 10.22 22.10 -0.77
CA THR A 17 10.37 23.34 -1.55
C THR A 17 10.90 23.11 -2.96
N ASP A 18 11.53 21.97 -3.23
CA ASP A 18 11.94 21.59 -4.58
C ASP A 18 10.71 21.25 -5.44
N LYS A 19 10.58 21.95 -6.57
CA LYS A 19 9.40 21.84 -7.45
C LYS A 19 9.28 20.47 -8.11
N LEU A 20 10.40 19.85 -8.48
CA LEU A 20 10.41 18.54 -9.11
C LEU A 20 10.04 17.47 -8.07
N VAL A 21 10.65 17.53 -6.90
CA VAL A 21 10.43 16.57 -5.82
C VAL A 21 8.98 16.65 -5.32
N VAL A 22 8.48 17.84 -4.96
CA VAL A 22 7.11 17.97 -4.41
C VAL A 22 6.04 17.60 -5.44
N LYS A 23 6.26 17.87 -6.73
CA LYS A 23 5.37 17.45 -7.82
C LYS A 23 5.25 15.93 -7.89
N HIS A 24 6.36 15.20 -7.78
CA HIS A 24 6.34 13.75 -7.84
C HIS A 24 5.88 13.12 -6.52
N LEU A 25 6.31 13.63 -5.36
CA LEU A 25 5.82 13.19 -4.05
C LEU A 25 4.30 13.28 -3.97
N THR A 26 3.70 14.42 -4.35
CA THR A 26 2.24 14.57 -4.33
C THR A 26 1.54 13.64 -5.32
N LYS A 27 2.11 13.37 -6.50
CA LYS A 27 1.59 12.36 -7.45
C LYS A 27 1.65 10.94 -6.87
N ILE A 28 2.76 10.56 -6.24
CA ILE A 28 2.94 9.26 -5.58
C ILE A 28 1.89 9.11 -4.48
N MET A 29 1.86 10.06 -3.53
CA MET A 29 0.96 10.02 -2.37
C MET A 29 -0.52 9.98 -2.76
N SER A 30 -0.90 10.68 -3.84
CA SER A 30 -2.29 10.73 -4.34
C SER A 30 -2.86 9.36 -4.74
N ARG A 31 -2.02 8.35 -4.94
CA ARG A 31 -2.43 6.97 -5.27
C ARG A 31 -3.08 6.24 -4.09
N TYR A 32 -2.83 6.70 -2.86
CA TYR A 32 -3.13 5.94 -1.65
C TYR A 32 -4.29 6.53 -0.86
N SER A 33 -5.12 5.68 -0.27
CA SER A 33 -6.10 6.11 0.74
C SER A 33 -5.39 6.44 2.06
N VAL A 34 -4.35 5.67 2.39
CA VAL A 34 -3.46 5.87 3.54
C VAL A 34 -2.02 5.65 3.08
N VAL A 35 -1.11 6.58 3.39
CA VAL A 35 0.33 6.41 3.16
C VAL A 35 1.10 6.86 4.39
N VAL A 36 1.99 6.00 4.90
CA VAL A 36 2.92 6.37 5.96
C VAL A 36 4.26 6.73 5.35
N ILE A 37 4.72 7.95 5.64
CA ILE A 37 6.01 8.46 5.22
C ILE A 37 6.99 8.28 6.36
N LEU A 38 8.14 7.68 6.04
CA LEU A 38 9.25 7.42 6.96
C LEU A 38 10.39 8.42 6.69
N GLU A 39 11.39 8.43 7.58
CA GLU A 39 12.58 9.29 7.49
C GLU A 39 12.25 10.79 7.36
N VAL A 40 11.21 11.24 8.09
CA VAL A 40 10.79 12.63 8.10
C VAL A 40 11.65 13.44 9.06
N MET A 41 12.47 14.33 8.49
CA MET A 41 13.39 15.21 9.20
C MET A 41 12.78 16.61 9.32
N ASP A 42 11.73 16.74 10.16
CA ASP A 42 10.99 17.99 10.33
C ASP A 42 10.62 18.26 11.79
N THR A 43 11.58 18.79 12.56
CA THR A 43 11.40 19.17 13.96
C THR A 43 10.21 20.13 14.16
N SER A 44 10.02 21.06 13.23
CA SER A 44 9.01 22.13 13.35
C SER A 44 7.60 21.72 12.93
N GLY A 45 7.45 20.65 12.16
CA GLY A 45 6.20 20.27 11.48
C GLY A 45 5.86 21.10 10.24
N LYS A 46 6.57 22.20 9.97
CA LYS A 46 6.28 23.13 8.87
C LYS A 46 6.50 22.51 7.49
N ALA A 47 7.47 21.59 7.34
CA ALA A 47 7.70 20.93 6.06
C ALA A 47 6.51 20.02 5.72
N MET A 48 6.00 19.27 6.69
CA MET A 48 4.86 18.38 6.49
C MET A 48 3.55 19.14 6.31
N GLU A 49 3.36 20.26 7.02
CA GLU A 49 2.24 21.18 6.75
C GLU A 49 2.28 21.73 5.31
N LYS A 50 3.47 22.09 4.81
CA LYS A 50 3.64 22.53 3.43
C LYS A 50 3.31 21.40 2.45
N LEU A 51 3.82 20.19 2.70
CA LEU A 51 3.54 19.03 1.85
C LEU A 51 2.04 18.71 1.82
N LEU A 52 1.35 18.73 2.97
CA LEU A 52 -0.10 18.54 3.05
C LEU A 52 -0.86 19.58 2.21
N LYS A 53 -0.46 20.86 2.30
CA LYS A 53 -1.05 21.94 1.49
C LYS A 53 -0.85 21.69 0.00
N GLU A 54 0.35 21.33 -0.44
CA GLU A 54 0.61 21.02 -1.85
C GLU A 54 -0.15 19.76 -2.32
N LEU A 55 -0.24 18.73 -1.47
CA LEU A 55 -1.01 17.52 -1.74
C LEU A 55 -2.49 17.84 -1.95
N ASN A 56 -3.09 18.68 -1.10
CA ASN A 56 -4.50 19.04 -1.18
C ASN A 56 -4.83 20.08 -2.25
N LYS A 57 -3.83 20.84 -2.76
CA LYS A 57 -4.00 21.74 -3.92
C LYS A 57 -4.16 20.97 -5.24
N ASN A 58 -3.59 19.77 -5.32
CA ASN A 58 -3.68 18.93 -6.51
C ASN A 58 -5.16 18.67 -6.85
N SER A 59 -5.54 18.88 -8.12
CA SER A 59 -6.92 18.74 -8.58
C SER A 59 -7.50 17.36 -8.31
N SER A 60 -6.68 16.30 -8.33
CA SER A 60 -7.12 14.94 -8.01
C SER A 60 -7.56 14.73 -6.56
N ASN A 61 -7.23 15.67 -5.66
CA ASN A 61 -7.44 15.54 -4.22
C ASN A 61 -8.46 16.54 -3.65
N ARG A 62 -8.92 17.52 -4.44
CA ARG A 62 -9.81 18.59 -3.95
C ARG A 62 -11.09 18.08 -3.32
N ASP A 63 -11.72 17.07 -3.92
CA ASP A 63 -12.98 16.51 -3.42
C ASP A 63 -12.79 15.46 -2.31
N ARG A 64 -11.54 15.04 -2.07
CA ARG A 64 -11.17 13.99 -1.12
C ARG A 64 -9.85 14.34 -0.43
N PRO A 65 -9.80 15.45 0.32
CA PRO A 65 -8.57 15.96 0.88
C PRO A 65 -7.96 14.98 1.87
N TYR A 66 -6.64 15.10 2.02
CA TYR A 66 -5.89 14.39 3.04
C TYR A 66 -5.89 15.18 4.36
N SER A 67 -5.86 14.43 5.44
CA SER A 67 -5.38 14.85 6.75
C SER A 67 -4.08 14.13 7.06
N MET A 68 -3.34 14.58 8.09
CA MET A 68 -2.11 13.94 8.50
C MET A 68 -2.02 13.77 10.03
N LYS A 69 -1.26 12.76 10.45
CA LYS A 69 -0.88 12.52 11.85
C LYS A 69 0.60 12.16 11.92
N ALA A 70 1.35 12.90 12.74
CA ALA A 70 2.77 12.67 12.99
C ALA A 70 3.00 12.01 14.36
N SER A 71 4.05 11.21 14.45
CA SER A 71 4.63 10.72 15.71
C SER A 71 5.34 11.84 16.48
N GLY A 72 5.85 11.50 17.67
CA GLY A 72 6.93 12.25 18.31
C GLY A 72 8.23 12.21 17.50
N GLN A 73 9.26 12.91 17.98
CA GLN A 73 10.60 12.81 17.40
C GLN A 73 11.31 11.60 17.98
N LEU A 74 11.76 10.68 17.11
CA LEU A 74 12.27 9.36 17.49
C LEU A 74 13.71 9.20 17.01
N GLY A 75 14.56 8.56 17.81
CA GLY A 75 16.00 8.47 17.56
C GLY A 75 16.81 8.55 18.86
N ARG A 76 17.74 7.62 19.04
CA ARG A 76 18.64 7.54 20.22
C ARG A 76 19.62 8.71 20.31
N ASP A 77 20.01 9.29 19.18
CA ASP A 77 21.06 10.31 19.11
C ASP A 77 20.54 11.64 18.52
N THR A 78 21.44 12.41 17.90
CA THR A 78 21.11 13.69 17.26
C THR A 78 20.29 13.54 15.97
N TYR A 79 20.38 12.38 15.31
CA TYR A 79 19.62 12.06 14.12
C TYR A 79 18.24 11.56 14.55
N LYS A 80 17.23 12.44 14.41
CA LYS A 80 15.86 12.14 14.82
C LYS A 80 14.87 12.30 13.69
N GLU A 81 14.02 11.31 13.55
CA GLU A 81 13.01 11.20 12.51
C GLU A 81 11.59 11.29 13.09
N ARG A 82 10.61 11.32 12.20
CA ARG A 82 9.19 11.11 12.52
C ARG A 82 8.58 10.12 11.54
N PHE A 83 7.58 9.39 12.01
CA PHE A 83 6.59 8.74 11.17
C PHE A 83 5.45 9.73 10.90
N VAL A 84 5.06 9.91 9.64
CA VAL A 84 3.93 10.79 9.30
C VAL A 84 2.97 10.06 8.39
N CYS A 85 1.76 9.82 8.90
CA CYS A 85 0.68 9.20 8.16
C CYS A 85 -0.20 10.25 7.50
N PHE A 86 -0.37 10.16 6.19
CA PHE A 86 -1.34 10.92 5.41
C PHE A 86 -2.50 10.01 5.03
N TYR A 87 -3.73 10.45 5.27
CA TYR A 87 -4.92 9.64 4.99
C TYR A 87 -6.07 10.49 4.46
N ARG A 88 -6.88 9.92 3.56
CA ARG A 88 -8.10 10.54 3.06
C ARG A 88 -9.24 10.33 4.06
N GLU A 89 -9.78 11.41 4.60
CA GLU A 89 -10.90 11.35 5.55
C GLU A 89 -12.18 10.75 4.93
N ALA A 90 -12.29 10.85 3.60
CA ALA A 90 -13.36 10.22 2.84
C ALA A 90 -13.25 8.68 2.74
N ASP A 91 -12.09 8.09 3.06
CA ASP A 91 -11.84 6.65 3.01
C ASP A 91 -11.77 6.02 4.41
N VAL A 92 -11.15 6.73 5.37
CA VAL A 92 -10.88 6.21 6.72
C VAL A 92 -11.09 7.27 7.80
N THR A 93 -11.27 6.82 9.03
CA THR A 93 -11.25 7.69 10.22
C THR A 93 -10.18 7.20 11.18
N LEU A 94 -9.22 8.06 11.53
CA LEU A 94 -8.26 7.76 12.60
C LEU A 94 -9.02 7.72 13.94
N LYS A 95 -8.98 6.57 14.61
CA LYS A 95 -9.69 6.32 15.88
C LYS A 95 -8.80 6.55 17.09
N ASP A 96 -7.55 6.12 16.99
CA ASP A 96 -6.58 6.21 18.08
C ASP A 96 -5.15 6.13 17.51
N CYS A 97 -4.17 6.58 18.28
CA CYS A 97 -2.76 6.40 17.99
C CYS A 97 -1.98 6.11 19.29
N TYR A 98 -0.95 5.29 19.19
CA TYR A 98 -0.14 4.88 20.33
C TYR A 98 1.33 4.84 19.93
N GLN A 99 2.17 5.59 20.66
CA GLN A 99 3.62 5.49 20.55
C GLN A 99 4.06 4.35 21.47
N TYR A 100 4.70 3.32 20.91
CA TYR A 100 5.24 2.22 21.71
C TYR A 100 6.31 2.74 22.68
N GLU A 101 6.27 2.30 23.94
CA GLU A 101 7.09 2.87 25.02
C GLU A 101 8.48 2.24 25.15
N ASP A 102 8.69 1.05 24.57
CA ASP A 102 9.98 0.35 24.54
C ASP A 102 10.68 0.19 25.91
N ASN A 103 9.86 -0.08 26.94
CA ASN A 103 10.27 -0.14 28.34
C ASN A 103 10.15 -1.56 28.93
N GLN A 104 10.28 -2.59 28.09
CA GLN A 104 10.17 -3.98 28.52
C GLN A 104 11.34 -4.40 29.41
N VAL A 105 11.01 -4.99 30.57
CA VAL A 105 12.01 -5.45 31.53
C VAL A 105 12.82 -6.59 30.90
N GLY A 106 14.13 -6.37 30.75
CA GLY A 106 15.05 -7.33 30.13
C GLY A 106 15.36 -7.04 28.66
N ASP A 107 14.61 -6.15 28.00
CA ASP A 107 14.93 -5.63 26.66
C ASP A 107 14.51 -4.17 26.50
N LEU A 108 15.13 -3.30 27.31
CA LEU A 108 14.89 -1.85 27.24
C LEU A 108 15.55 -1.27 25.98
N ASP A 109 14.89 -0.29 25.35
CA ASP A 109 15.43 0.45 24.20
C ASP A 109 15.82 -0.50 23.05
N ALA A 110 14.91 -1.40 22.66
CA ALA A 110 15.12 -2.30 21.54
C ALA A 110 15.13 -1.56 20.20
N PHE A 111 14.30 -0.54 20.04
CA PHE A 111 14.10 0.21 18.80
C PHE A 111 14.89 1.52 18.78
N ALA A 112 15.61 1.79 17.68
CA ALA A 112 16.16 3.13 17.46
C ALA A 112 15.07 4.19 17.25
N ARG A 113 13.93 3.77 16.69
CA ARG A 113 12.72 4.58 16.49
C ARG A 113 11.50 3.75 16.86
N GLU A 114 10.92 4.06 18.00
CA GLU A 114 9.83 3.30 18.58
C GLU A 114 8.59 3.30 17.65
N PRO A 115 7.90 2.16 17.43
CA PRO A 115 6.77 2.12 16.51
C PRO A 115 5.61 3.08 16.85
N PHE A 116 5.17 3.86 15.86
CA PHE A 116 4.04 4.79 15.98
C PHE A 116 2.75 4.17 15.45
N VAL A 117 2.04 3.48 16.32
CA VAL A 117 0.88 2.66 15.96
C VAL A 117 -0.37 3.52 15.72
N LEU A 118 -1.09 3.25 14.63
CA LEU A 118 -2.27 3.98 14.19
C LEU A 118 -3.46 3.04 14.02
N ARG A 119 -4.61 3.39 14.62
CA ARG A 119 -5.85 2.61 14.49
C ARG A 119 -6.87 3.36 13.65
N PHE A 120 -7.33 2.75 12.57
CA PHE A 120 -8.29 3.31 11.64
C PHE A 120 -9.61 2.54 11.62
N SER A 121 -10.71 3.25 11.43
CA SER A 121 -11.93 2.67 10.91
C SER A 121 -11.95 2.78 9.39
N CYS A 122 -12.22 1.67 8.71
CA CYS A 122 -12.18 1.54 7.25
C CYS A 122 -13.54 1.00 6.73
N PRO A 123 -14.61 1.83 6.76
CA PRO A 123 -15.99 1.35 6.55
C PRO A 123 -16.23 0.72 5.17
N SER A 124 -15.41 1.05 4.16
CA SER A 124 -15.52 0.54 2.79
C SER A 124 -14.83 -0.81 2.53
N THR A 125 -13.98 -1.28 3.44
CA THR A 125 -13.19 -2.51 3.24
C THR A 125 -13.80 -3.70 3.98
N LEU A 126 -13.33 -4.93 3.74
CA LEU A 126 -13.75 -6.09 4.54
C LEU A 126 -13.27 -6.01 5.99
N VAL A 127 -12.09 -5.40 6.22
CA VAL A 127 -11.54 -5.11 7.55
C VAL A 127 -12.02 -3.74 8.05
N LYS A 128 -13.00 -3.72 8.94
CA LYS A 128 -13.64 -2.45 9.37
C LYS A 128 -12.82 -1.63 10.37
N ASP A 129 -11.91 -2.29 11.06
CA ASP A 129 -11.02 -1.73 12.07
C ASP A 129 -9.62 -2.27 11.76
N LEU A 130 -8.69 -1.38 11.42
CA LEU A 130 -7.35 -1.71 10.96
C LEU A 130 -6.31 -1.02 11.83
N VAL A 131 -5.30 -1.77 12.28
CA VAL A 131 -4.14 -1.23 12.95
C VAL A 131 -2.95 -1.25 12.00
N LEU A 132 -2.26 -0.10 11.89
CA LEU A 132 -1.01 0.05 11.17
C LEU A 132 0.15 0.26 12.14
N ILE A 133 1.21 -0.51 11.97
CA ILE A 133 2.47 -0.39 12.72
C ILE A 133 3.56 0.00 11.71
N PRO A 134 3.85 1.30 11.54
CA PRO A 134 4.96 1.74 10.70
C PRO A 134 6.29 1.45 11.38
N VAL A 135 7.27 1.02 10.57
CA VAL A 135 8.61 0.65 11.04
C VAL A 135 9.67 1.27 10.12
N HIS A 136 10.74 1.77 10.72
CA HIS A 136 11.99 2.10 10.04
C HIS A 136 13.13 1.58 10.92
N THR A 137 13.67 0.42 10.58
CA THR A 137 14.69 -0.22 11.42
C THR A 137 16.02 0.49 11.33
N LYS A 138 16.85 0.41 12.37
CA LYS A 138 18.27 0.77 12.21
C LYS A 138 18.94 -0.38 11.43
N PRO A 139 19.66 -0.10 10.32
CA PRO A 139 20.18 -1.17 9.47
C PRO A 139 21.01 -2.20 10.22
N ASP A 140 21.90 -1.75 11.11
CA ASP A 140 22.78 -2.62 11.89
C ASP A 140 22.03 -3.41 13.00
N ASP A 141 20.86 -2.93 13.44
CA ASP A 141 20.05 -3.54 14.51
C ASP A 141 18.80 -4.25 13.97
N SER A 142 18.68 -4.40 12.64
CA SER A 142 17.45 -4.90 11.99
C SER A 142 17.02 -6.28 12.46
N LEU A 143 17.96 -7.18 12.78
CA LEU A 143 17.62 -8.49 13.35
C LEU A 143 16.91 -8.35 14.69
N LYS A 144 17.40 -7.48 15.58
CA LYS A 144 16.84 -7.27 16.92
C LYS A 144 15.48 -6.57 16.81
N GLU A 145 15.44 -5.44 16.11
CA GLU A 145 14.22 -4.63 16.00
C GLU A 145 13.08 -5.40 15.32
N LEU A 146 13.37 -6.22 14.30
CA LEU A 146 12.32 -7.00 13.65
C LEU A 146 11.81 -8.17 14.50
N ASP A 147 12.66 -8.79 15.32
CA ASP A 147 12.22 -9.81 16.26
C ASP A 147 11.26 -9.22 17.31
N GLU A 148 11.59 -8.01 17.79
CA GLU A 148 10.83 -7.31 18.83
C GLU A 148 9.44 -6.83 18.39
N LEU A 149 9.20 -6.77 17.07
CA LEU A 149 7.86 -6.46 16.54
C LEU A 149 6.80 -7.48 16.97
N HIS A 150 7.19 -8.68 17.38
CA HIS A 150 6.26 -9.64 17.98
C HIS A 150 5.64 -9.11 19.27
N ASP A 151 6.46 -8.55 20.16
CA ASP A 151 6.02 -8.02 21.46
C ASP A 151 5.18 -6.74 21.28
N VAL A 152 5.50 -5.93 20.27
CA VAL A 152 4.66 -4.80 19.85
C VAL A 152 3.27 -5.29 19.43
N VAL A 153 3.20 -6.34 18.60
CA VAL A 153 1.93 -6.92 18.17
C VAL A 153 1.13 -7.45 19.36
N ASP A 154 1.75 -8.18 20.28
CA ASP A 154 1.05 -8.68 21.47
C ASP A 154 0.56 -7.57 22.41
N ALA A 155 1.36 -6.51 22.59
CA ALA A 155 0.94 -5.33 23.32
C ALA A 155 -0.30 -4.66 22.69
N ILE A 156 -0.32 -4.53 21.35
CA ILE A 156 -1.45 -3.96 20.60
C ILE A 156 -2.69 -4.85 20.68
N ARG A 157 -2.54 -6.17 20.52
CA ARG A 157 -3.63 -7.14 20.66
C ARG A 157 -4.22 -7.06 22.06
N LYS A 158 -3.39 -6.96 23.10
CA LYS A 158 -3.83 -6.78 24.49
C LYS A 158 -4.56 -5.44 24.69
N LYS A 159 -4.04 -4.34 24.13
CA LYS A 159 -4.54 -2.97 24.29
C LYS A 159 -5.88 -2.75 23.59
N TRP A 160 -5.99 -3.15 22.33
CA TRP A 160 -7.16 -2.84 21.49
C TRP A 160 -8.04 -4.04 21.15
N LYS A 161 -7.66 -5.25 21.61
CA LYS A 161 -8.44 -6.49 21.42
C LYS A 161 -8.74 -6.78 19.95
N THR A 162 -7.73 -6.62 19.09
CA THR A 162 -7.84 -6.79 17.65
C THR A 162 -6.64 -7.51 17.08
N ASP A 163 -6.89 -8.40 16.11
CA ASP A 163 -5.87 -9.10 15.32
C ASP A 163 -5.70 -8.46 13.93
N ASN A 164 -6.47 -7.42 13.59
CA ASN A 164 -6.45 -6.75 12.28
C ASN A 164 -5.22 -5.82 12.16
N ILE A 165 -4.03 -6.41 12.16
CA ILE A 165 -2.76 -5.69 12.26
C ILE A 165 -1.97 -5.84 10.96
N MET A 166 -1.47 -4.71 10.47
CA MET A 166 -0.53 -4.62 9.36
C MET A 166 0.71 -3.85 9.82
N ILE A 167 1.87 -4.48 9.65
CA ILE A 167 3.19 -3.90 9.89
C ILE A 167 3.78 -3.54 8.54
N LEU A 168 4.33 -2.34 8.38
CA LEU A 168 4.79 -1.87 7.08
C LEU A 168 5.88 -0.81 7.20
N GLY A 169 6.81 -0.79 6.25
CA GLY A 169 7.85 0.22 6.17
C GLY A 169 9.20 -0.33 5.76
N ASP A 170 10.24 0.44 6.04
CA ASP A 170 11.62 0.10 5.72
C ASP A 170 12.20 -0.79 6.83
N PHE A 171 12.28 -2.09 6.56
CA PHE A 171 12.73 -3.08 7.52
C PHE A 171 14.23 -3.33 7.41
N ASN A 172 14.90 -2.77 6.39
CA ASN A 172 16.24 -3.19 5.97
C ASN A 172 16.35 -4.73 5.86
N ALA A 173 15.27 -5.38 5.41
CA ALA A 173 15.09 -6.84 5.52
C ALA A 173 15.73 -7.64 4.35
N ASP A 174 16.93 -7.25 3.92
CA ASP A 174 17.68 -7.94 2.87
C ASP A 174 19.18 -7.55 2.87
N GLY A 175 19.92 -8.05 1.89
CA GLY A 175 21.28 -7.66 1.58
C GLY A 175 22.24 -7.89 2.74
N ARG A 176 23.08 -6.90 3.02
CA ARG A 176 24.06 -6.99 4.10
C ARG A 176 23.46 -6.90 5.51
N TYR A 177 22.24 -6.38 5.65
CA TYR A 177 21.63 -6.11 6.95
C TYR A 177 20.92 -7.36 7.50
N LEU A 178 20.14 -8.04 6.66
CA LEU A 178 19.38 -9.23 7.08
C LEU A 178 19.50 -10.36 6.06
N SER A 179 20.40 -11.31 6.32
CA SER A 179 20.47 -12.54 5.52
C SER A 179 19.26 -13.45 5.78
N LYS A 180 18.94 -14.33 4.83
CA LYS A 180 17.85 -15.31 4.96
C LYS A 180 17.91 -16.11 6.29
N LYS A 181 19.10 -16.60 6.66
CA LYS A 181 19.33 -17.32 7.92
C LYS A 181 19.06 -16.47 9.17
N LYS A 182 19.29 -15.14 9.11
CA LYS A 182 18.94 -14.23 10.20
C LYS A 182 17.43 -13.98 10.23
N LYS A 183 16.81 -13.74 9.06
CA LYS A 183 15.36 -13.57 8.92
C LYS A 183 14.60 -14.77 9.45
N ASP A 184 15.03 -16.01 9.18
CA ASP A 184 14.35 -17.22 9.68
C ASP A 184 14.32 -17.34 11.22
N LYS A 185 15.10 -16.52 11.94
CA LYS A 185 15.14 -16.50 13.41
C LYS A 185 14.20 -15.49 14.06
N ILE A 186 13.73 -14.47 13.32
CA ILE A 186 12.82 -13.47 13.89
C ILE A 186 11.43 -14.08 14.06
N ARG A 187 10.76 -13.82 15.18
CA ARG A 187 9.43 -14.36 15.50
C ARG A 187 8.36 -13.99 14.46
N ILE A 188 8.52 -12.86 13.79
CA ILE A 188 7.59 -12.42 12.73
C ILE A 188 7.82 -13.12 11.38
N SER A 189 8.80 -14.03 11.23
CA SER A 189 9.05 -14.75 9.96
C SER A 189 8.18 -15.99 9.75
N SER A 190 7.51 -16.46 10.79
CA SER A 190 6.65 -17.66 10.78
C SER A 190 5.19 -17.33 11.05
N ALA A 191 4.31 -18.32 10.90
CA ALA A 191 2.91 -18.20 11.31
C ALA A 191 2.80 -17.69 12.76
N PRO A 192 1.82 -16.81 13.07
CA PRO A 192 0.70 -16.39 12.22
C PRO A 192 0.98 -15.16 11.32
N TYR A 193 2.24 -14.80 11.09
CA TYR A 193 2.59 -13.65 10.25
C TYR A 193 2.67 -14.02 8.77
N HIS A 194 2.21 -13.11 7.91
CA HIS A 194 2.24 -13.28 6.46
C HIS A 194 2.95 -12.09 5.81
N TRP A 195 4.13 -12.34 5.25
CA TRP A 195 4.91 -11.35 4.50
C TRP A 195 4.34 -11.23 3.09
N LEU A 196 3.83 -10.05 2.75
CA LEU A 196 3.14 -9.80 1.48
C LEU A 196 4.09 -9.34 0.37
N ILE A 197 5.23 -8.74 0.74
CA ILE A 197 6.32 -8.40 -0.19
C ILE A 197 7.33 -9.56 -0.17
N ALA A 198 7.44 -10.26 -1.30
CA ALA A 198 8.34 -11.39 -1.48
C ALA A 198 9.82 -10.97 -1.43
N ASP A 199 10.71 -11.93 -1.15
CA ASP A 199 12.15 -11.68 -0.94
C ASP A 199 12.94 -11.32 -2.22
N ASP A 200 12.29 -11.36 -3.37
CA ASP A 200 12.85 -11.08 -4.70
C ASP A 200 12.28 -9.79 -5.31
N VAL A 201 11.71 -8.91 -4.49
CA VAL A 201 11.10 -7.65 -4.93
C VAL A 201 12.04 -6.49 -4.65
N ASP A 202 12.66 -5.93 -5.67
CA ASP A 202 13.45 -4.71 -5.53
C ASP A 202 12.59 -3.54 -5.02
N THR A 203 12.96 -3.01 -3.84
CA THR A 203 12.30 -1.85 -3.22
C THR A 203 13.19 -0.62 -3.21
N THR A 204 14.35 -0.64 -3.88
CA THR A 204 15.28 0.49 -3.95
C THR A 204 15.19 1.19 -5.31
N SER A 205 15.42 2.49 -5.35
CA SER A 205 15.46 3.23 -6.63
C SER A 205 16.86 3.24 -7.28
N SER A 206 17.82 2.55 -6.69
CA SER A 206 19.18 2.45 -7.21
C SER A 206 19.29 1.27 -8.18
N ASN A 207 19.67 1.56 -9.42
CA ASN A 207 19.95 0.53 -10.44
C ASN A 207 21.22 -0.31 -10.17
N CYS A 208 21.86 -0.15 -9.00
CA CYS A 208 23.09 -0.86 -8.64
C CYS A 208 22.85 -2.05 -7.70
N ASN A 209 21.60 -2.29 -7.28
CA ASN A 209 21.20 -3.38 -6.40
C ASN A 209 19.72 -3.72 -6.63
N ASP A 210 19.24 -4.78 -5.98
CA ASP A 210 17.86 -5.27 -6.06
C ASP A 210 17.31 -5.65 -4.68
N ASN A 211 17.73 -4.96 -3.62
CA ASN A 211 17.40 -5.34 -2.25
C ASN A 211 15.91 -5.16 -1.92
N THR A 212 15.36 -6.10 -1.16
CA THR A 212 13.99 -6.06 -0.63
C THR A 212 13.94 -5.50 0.80
N TYR A 213 14.29 -4.23 0.97
CA TYR A 213 14.33 -3.59 2.30
C TYR A 213 12.94 -3.30 2.86
N ASP A 214 12.04 -2.78 2.03
CA ASP A 214 10.71 -2.34 2.45
C ASP A 214 9.72 -3.50 2.42
N ARG A 215 8.91 -3.63 3.47
CA ARG A 215 8.05 -4.80 3.67
C ARG A 215 6.64 -4.41 4.08
N ILE A 216 5.72 -5.33 3.84
CA ILE A 216 4.36 -5.34 4.38
C ILE A 216 4.12 -6.73 4.96
N VAL A 217 3.74 -6.79 6.23
CA VAL A 217 3.44 -8.02 6.96
C VAL A 217 2.07 -7.87 7.61
N VAL A 218 1.24 -8.91 7.56
CA VAL A 218 -0.07 -8.93 8.24
C VAL A 218 -0.14 -10.06 9.26
N TYR A 219 -0.90 -9.83 10.34
CA TYR A 219 -1.09 -10.80 11.42
C TYR A 219 -2.38 -11.59 11.24
N GLY A 220 -2.27 -12.92 11.16
CA GLY A 220 -3.39 -13.85 11.15
C GLY A 220 -4.10 -14.01 9.80
N GLN A 221 -4.71 -15.18 9.61
CA GLN A 221 -5.38 -15.54 8.36
C GLN A 221 -6.56 -14.61 8.05
N SER A 222 -7.33 -14.18 9.06
CA SER A 222 -8.46 -13.27 8.87
C SER A 222 -8.04 -11.92 8.26
N MET A 223 -6.88 -11.40 8.65
CA MET A 223 -6.35 -10.17 8.06
C MET A 223 -5.83 -10.44 6.64
N LEU A 224 -5.12 -11.55 6.42
CA LEU A 224 -4.65 -11.97 5.10
C LEU A 224 -5.81 -12.11 4.10
N ASP A 225 -6.94 -12.69 4.51
CA ASP A 225 -8.11 -12.89 3.66
C ASP A 225 -8.75 -11.58 3.18
N THR A 226 -8.44 -10.46 3.84
CA THR A 226 -8.91 -9.12 3.43
C THR A 226 -8.04 -8.48 2.35
N ILE A 227 -6.86 -9.03 2.06
CA ILE A 227 -5.93 -8.53 1.05
C ILE A 227 -6.41 -8.93 -0.36
N VAL A 228 -6.33 -8.02 -1.33
CA VAL A 228 -6.51 -8.34 -2.75
C VAL A 228 -5.31 -9.16 -3.22
N PRO A 229 -5.48 -10.41 -3.68
CA PRO A 229 -4.37 -11.25 -4.10
C PRO A 229 -3.50 -10.57 -5.17
N GLY A 230 -2.17 -10.64 -5.01
CA GLY A 230 -1.20 -10.04 -5.94
C GLY A 230 -1.15 -8.51 -5.93
N SER A 231 -1.84 -7.84 -5.01
CA SER A 231 -1.82 -6.37 -4.93
C SER A 231 -0.61 -5.80 -4.19
N ALA A 232 0.05 -6.60 -3.36
CA ALA A 232 1.23 -6.19 -2.61
C ALA A 232 2.46 -6.13 -3.53
N LYS A 233 3.09 -4.96 -3.65
CA LYS A 233 4.26 -4.75 -4.53
C LYS A 233 5.00 -3.45 -4.20
N ALA A 234 6.21 -3.29 -4.74
CA ALA A 234 6.87 -2.01 -4.85
C ALA A 234 6.24 -1.15 -5.98
N PHE A 235 6.16 0.15 -5.77
CA PHE A 235 5.78 1.12 -6.79
C PHE A 235 7.03 1.82 -7.34
N ASN A 236 7.57 1.27 -8.42
CA ASN A 236 8.70 1.84 -9.14
C ASN A 236 8.29 3.16 -9.84
N PHE A 237 8.36 4.26 -9.11
CA PHE A 237 7.97 5.59 -9.62
C PHE A 237 8.93 6.11 -10.69
N GLN A 238 10.17 5.60 -10.73
CA GLN A 238 11.15 5.97 -11.74
C GLN A 238 10.69 5.49 -13.11
N THR A 239 10.30 4.23 -13.22
CA THR A 239 9.74 3.64 -14.44
C THR A 239 8.41 4.28 -14.79
N GLU A 240 7.48 4.38 -13.82
CA GLU A 240 6.14 4.94 -14.05
C GLU A 240 6.19 6.38 -14.59
N PHE A 241 7.08 7.21 -14.04
CA PHE A 241 7.18 8.62 -14.41
C PHE A 241 8.32 8.92 -15.39
N LYS A 242 9.01 7.90 -15.87
CA LYS A 242 10.13 8.00 -16.84
C LYS A 242 11.22 8.96 -16.36
N LEU A 243 11.62 8.81 -15.10
CA LEU A 243 12.63 9.64 -14.47
C LEU A 243 14.03 9.11 -14.75
N THR A 244 14.99 10.03 -14.84
CA THR A 244 16.41 9.67 -14.77
C THR A 244 16.78 9.21 -13.35
N ASP A 245 17.89 8.49 -13.21
CA ASP A 245 18.40 8.03 -11.91
C ASP A 245 18.58 9.18 -10.92
N ASN A 246 19.11 10.31 -11.39
CA ASN A 246 19.29 11.50 -10.56
C ASN A 246 17.96 12.11 -10.10
N GLU A 247 16.94 12.16 -10.97
CA GLU A 247 15.62 12.63 -10.59
C GLU A 247 14.95 11.68 -9.59
N ALA A 248 15.05 10.37 -9.81
CA ALA A 248 14.51 9.37 -8.90
C ALA A 248 15.16 9.47 -7.51
N LEU A 249 16.50 9.51 -7.45
CA LEU A 249 17.26 9.68 -6.22
C LEU A 249 16.98 11.00 -5.50
N SER A 250 16.65 12.07 -6.24
CA SER A 250 16.23 13.33 -5.63
C SER A 250 14.90 13.21 -4.87
N ILE A 251 14.03 12.30 -5.32
CA ILE A 251 12.75 11.99 -4.66
C ILE A 251 13.00 11.06 -3.48
N SER A 252 13.56 9.87 -3.71
CA SER A 252 13.98 8.92 -2.67
C SER A 252 14.86 7.80 -3.26
N ASP A 253 15.69 7.19 -2.43
CA ASP A 253 16.41 5.94 -2.73
C ASP A 253 15.59 4.66 -2.49
N HIS A 254 14.36 4.80 -1.98
CA HIS A 254 13.40 3.70 -1.85
C HIS A 254 12.20 3.90 -2.77
N TYR A 255 11.53 2.81 -3.12
CA TYR A 255 10.19 2.82 -3.71
C TYR A 255 9.13 2.61 -2.61
N PRO A 256 7.94 3.22 -2.71
CA PRO A 256 6.83 2.87 -1.83
C PRO A 256 6.47 1.40 -1.99
N VAL A 257 6.28 0.68 -0.87
CA VAL A 257 5.58 -0.61 -0.88
C VAL A 257 4.10 -0.37 -0.65
N GLU A 258 3.27 -0.98 -1.49
CA GLU A 258 1.83 -0.74 -1.54
C GLU A 258 1.05 -2.06 -1.47
N VAL A 259 -0.17 -2.01 -0.93
CA VAL A 259 -1.11 -3.15 -0.87
C VAL A 259 -2.56 -2.66 -1.00
N GLU A 260 -3.45 -3.50 -1.53
CA GLU A 260 -4.89 -3.21 -1.60
C GLU A 260 -5.72 -4.11 -0.68
N LEU A 261 -6.62 -3.48 0.07
CA LEU A 261 -7.66 -4.15 0.85
C LEU A 261 -8.94 -4.31 0.02
N LYS A 262 -9.54 -5.50 0.09
CA LYS A 262 -10.82 -5.84 -0.53
C LYS A 262 -11.92 -4.91 -0.03
N THR A 263 -12.72 -4.39 -0.94
CA THR A 263 -13.90 -3.57 -0.63
C THR A 263 -15.14 -4.43 -0.46
N SER A 264 -16.05 -4.09 0.45
CA SER A 264 -17.33 -4.81 0.52
C SER A 264 -18.19 -4.52 -0.72
N GLN A 265 -18.82 -5.55 -1.30
CA GLN A 265 -19.61 -5.41 -2.53
C GLN A 265 -20.70 -4.34 -2.43
N LYS A 266 -21.41 -4.29 -1.29
CA LYS A 266 -22.44 -3.27 -0.99
C LYS A 266 -21.88 -1.83 -1.01
N GLN A 267 -20.62 -1.63 -0.63
CA GLN A 267 -19.98 -0.31 -0.70
C GLN A 267 -19.41 -0.02 -2.08
N LYS A 268 -18.92 -1.04 -2.81
CA LYS A 268 -18.48 -0.89 -4.21
C LYS A 268 -19.62 -0.37 -5.09
N LEU A 269 -20.85 -0.88 -4.92
CA LEU A 269 -22.03 -0.35 -5.63
C LEU A 269 -22.33 1.11 -5.26
N LYS A 270 -22.34 1.46 -3.96
CA LYS A 270 -22.56 2.85 -3.53
C LYS A 270 -21.49 3.83 -4.03
N MET A 271 -20.23 3.40 -4.10
CA MET A 271 -19.16 4.21 -4.67
C MET A 271 -19.31 4.41 -6.18
N LEU A 272 -19.79 3.39 -6.90
CA LEU A 272 -20.04 3.48 -8.34
C LEU A 272 -21.22 4.41 -8.64
N GLU A 273 -22.31 4.33 -7.86
CA GLU A 273 -23.47 5.23 -7.96
C GLU A 273 -23.09 6.70 -7.73
N ARG A 274 -22.17 6.98 -6.80
CA ARG A 274 -21.68 8.35 -6.53
C ARG A 274 -20.77 8.92 -7.63
N ARG A 275 -20.22 8.09 -8.51
CA ARG A 275 -19.36 8.52 -9.64
C ARG A 275 -20.15 8.77 -10.92
N LEU A 276 -21.42 8.37 -10.97
CA LEU A 276 -22.29 8.70 -12.09
C LEU A 276 -22.79 10.15 -11.93
N PRO A 277 -22.80 10.95 -13.01
CA PRO A 277 -23.44 12.26 -12.95
C PRO A 277 -24.92 12.09 -12.58
N PRO A 278 -25.51 13.02 -11.81
CA PRO A 278 -26.92 12.93 -11.47
C PRO A 278 -27.73 12.90 -12.78
N CYS A 279 -28.45 11.80 -13.00
CA CYS A 279 -29.38 11.71 -14.12
C CYS A 279 -30.43 12.80 -13.90
N SER A 280 -30.40 13.86 -14.72
CA SER A 280 -31.42 14.89 -14.70
C SER A 280 -32.76 14.19 -14.90
N LYS A 281 -33.63 14.23 -13.88
CA LYS A 281 -35.02 13.83 -14.04
C LYS A 281 -35.63 14.76 -15.08
N ILE A 282 -35.72 14.31 -16.33
CA ILE A 282 -36.58 14.94 -17.32
C ILE A 282 -37.99 14.80 -16.74
N ARG A 283 -38.55 15.92 -16.28
CA ARG A 283 -39.98 16.01 -15.95
C ARG A 283 -40.74 15.89 -17.27
N SER A 284 -41.11 14.67 -17.65
CA SER A 284 -42.14 14.46 -18.66
C SER A 284 -43.50 14.78 -18.04
N GLY A 285 -43.89 16.05 -18.12
CA GLY A 285 -45.28 16.43 -17.94
C GLY A 285 -46.07 16.04 -19.18
N CYS A 286 -46.82 14.94 -19.10
CA CYS A 286 -48.12 14.83 -19.76
C CYS A 286 -48.85 13.61 -19.18
N ALA A 287 -49.81 13.87 -18.31
CA ALA A 287 -50.80 12.89 -17.94
C ALA A 287 -51.78 12.76 -19.12
N HIS A 288 -51.79 11.61 -19.78
CA HIS A 288 -52.96 11.12 -20.50
C HIS A 288 -53.18 9.66 -20.14
N THR A 289 -54.30 9.46 -19.47
CA THR A 289 -54.92 8.17 -19.15
C THR A 289 -55.29 7.43 -20.44
N MET A 290 -54.76 6.21 -20.64
CA MET A 290 -55.53 5.12 -21.26
C MET A 290 -55.12 3.79 -20.64
N SER A 291 -56.10 3.12 -20.05
CA SER A 291 -56.07 1.71 -19.66
C SER A 291 -56.21 0.85 -20.91
N LEU A 292 -55.43 -0.23 -21.05
CA LEU A 292 -55.86 -1.45 -21.73
C LEU A 292 -54.91 -2.64 -21.40
N LYS A 293 -55.54 -3.81 -21.30
CA LYS A 293 -55.07 -5.10 -20.81
C LYS A 293 -54.09 -5.80 -21.76
N LYS A 294 -53.26 -6.68 -21.17
CA LYS A 294 -52.66 -7.93 -21.69
C LYS A 294 -51.88 -7.88 -23.02
N ALA A 295 -50.61 -8.29 -23.00
CA ALA A 295 -50.12 -9.47 -23.73
C ALA A 295 -48.63 -9.72 -23.45
N CYS A 296 -48.30 -10.95 -23.05
CA CYS A 296 -46.99 -11.55 -23.29
C CYS A 296 -46.71 -11.59 -24.80
N ARG A 297 -45.52 -11.18 -25.22
CA ARG A 297 -44.67 -11.82 -26.24
C ARG A 297 -43.39 -10.99 -26.43
N SER A 298 -42.25 -11.66 -26.29
CA SER A 298 -40.90 -11.30 -26.79
C SER A 298 -40.92 -11.19 -28.34
N PRO A 299 -39.89 -10.67 -29.07
CA PRO A 299 -38.46 -10.95 -28.84
C PRO A 299 -37.39 -9.92 -29.27
N SER A 300 -36.15 -10.33 -28.96
CA SER A 300 -34.89 -10.14 -29.69
C SER A 300 -34.21 -8.76 -29.72
N LEU A 301 -32.98 -8.73 -29.18
CA LEU A 301 -31.78 -8.21 -29.85
C LEU A 301 -30.55 -8.86 -29.20
N CYS A 302 -30.04 -9.91 -29.86
CA CYS A 302 -28.76 -10.54 -29.57
C CYS A 302 -27.80 -10.07 -30.67
N TYR A 303 -26.75 -9.35 -30.30
CA TYR A 303 -25.71 -8.88 -31.24
C TYR A 303 -24.65 -9.98 -31.34
N CYS A 304 -24.53 -10.58 -32.52
CA CYS A 304 -23.54 -11.59 -32.85
C CYS A 304 -22.32 -10.91 -33.48
N SER A 305 -21.14 -11.12 -32.91
CA SER A 305 -19.85 -10.74 -33.50
C SER A 305 -19.26 -11.97 -34.18
N THR A 306 -19.20 -11.96 -35.51
CA THR A 306 -18.51 -12.96 -36.32
C THR A 306 -17.01 -12.62 -36.42
N VAL A 307 -16.14 -13.56 -36.05
CA VAL A 307 -14.73 -13.59 -36.45
C VAL A 307 -14.54 -14.82 -37.32
N HIS A 308 -14.07 -14.61 -38.55
CA HIS A 308 -13.76 -15.67 -39.50
C HIS A 308 -12.57 -16.51 -39.04
N ALA A 309 -12.77 -17.83 -38.94
CA ALA A 309 -11.72 -18.83 -38.91
C ALA A 309 -11.75 -19.58 -40.27
N SER A 310 -10.65 -19.54 -41.01
CA SER A 310 -10.47 -20.34 -42.22
C SER A 310 -9.81 -21.67 -41.88
N GLU A 311 -10.54 -22.77 -42.05
CA GLU A 311 -10.02 -24.14 -41.97
C GLU A 311 -9.19 -24.48 -43.22
N ARG A 312 -7.99 -25.06 -43.02
CA ARG A 312 -7.34 -25.93 -44.02
C ARG A 312 -7.09 -27.29 -43.37
N ARG A 313 -7.61 -28.34 -44.00
CA ARG A 313 -7.40 -29.75 -43.62
C ARG A 313 -5.96 -30.20 -43.92
N PRO A 314 -5.44 -31.21 -43.18
CA PRO A 314 -4.11 -31.79 -43.43
C PRO A 314 -4.17 -32.94 -44.44
N PRO A 315 -3.06 -33.26 -45.13
CA PRO A 315 -2.88 -34.58 -45.73
C PRO A 315 -1.97 -35.49 -44.89
N ALA A 316 -2.16 -36.79 -45.11
CA ALA A 316 -1.66 -37.91 -44.35
C ALA A 316 -0.15 -38.22 -44.48
N LEU A 317 0.35 -38.98 -43.50
CA LEU A 317 1.66 -39.62 -43.41
C LEU A 317 1.97 -40.56 -44.60
N PRO A 318 3.25 -40.87 -44.81
CA PRO A 318 3.64 -42.28 -44.64
C PRO A 318 4.91 -42.49 -43.79
N LEU A 319 4.96 -43.69 -43.18
CA LEU A 319 6.10 -44.27 -42.48
C LEU A 319 7.30 -44.48 -43.41
N HIS A 320 8.52 -44.30 -42.88
CA HIS A 320 9.58 -45.32 -42.95
C HIS A 320 10.69 -45.05 -41.92
N ALA A 321 11.19 -46.14 -41.35
CA ALA A 321 12.21 -46.25 -40.29
C ALA A 321 13.65 -46.05 -40.81
N THR A 322 14.59 -45.63 -39.93
CA THR A 322 15.83 -46.37 -39.57
C THR A 322 16.72 -45.61 -38.56
N MET A 323 17.21 -46.37 -37.56
CA MET A 323 18.46 -46.31 -36.75
C MET A 323 19.66 -45.53 -37.37
N ALA A 324 20.71 -45.01 -36.69
CA ALA A 324 21.18 -44.88 -35.29
C ALA A 324 22.34 -43.81 -35.28
N PRO A 325 23.45 -43.84 -34.47
CA PRO A 325 23.85 -42.74 -33.56
C PRO A 325 25.26 -42.12 -33.82
N PHE A 326 25.79 -41.39 -32.82
CA PHE A 326 27.14 -40.75 -32.65
C PHE A 326 27.22 -39.29 -33.18
N ILE A 327 27.75 -38.28 -32.48
CA ILE A 327 28.77 -38.17 -31.41
C ILE A 327 28.30 -37.18 -30.34
#